data_AF-A0A2D6MHL4-F1
#
_entry.id   AF-A0A2D6MHL4-F1
#
_cell.length_a   1.000
_cell.length_b   1.000
_cell.length_c   1.000
_cell.angle_alpha   90.00
_cell.angle_beta   90.00
_cell.angle_gamma   90.00
#
_symmetry.space_group_name_H-M   'P 1'
#
loop_
_entity.id
_entity.type
_entity.pdbx_description
1 polymer ?
#
loop_
_entity_poly.entity_id
_entity_poly.type
_entity_poly.pdbx_seq_one_letter_code
_entity_poly.pdbx_strand_id
1 'polypeptide(L)'
;MKTKEHKYLRRLEELYQRIKQWKQIGPACSEDEWNAMEDALKDIGELMRLIKANVNYIVPVHRLKKANRYWKHYSIMNIKTVKIAAGTIADIFKSKTKIR
;
A
#
# COMPACT_ATOMS: atom_id res chain seq x y z
N MET A 1 22.30 -21.01 -6.87
CA MET A 1 21.69 -21.32 -5.56
C MET A 1 20.33 -20.63 -5.50
N LYS A 2 19.21 -21.37 -5.43
CA LYS A 2 17.90 -20.75 -5.20
C LYS A 2 17.83 -20.37 -3.72
N THR A 3 18.03 -19.10 -3.41
CA THR A 3 17.77 -18.53 -2.08
C THR A 3 16.34 -18.91 -1.71
N LYS A 4 16.15 -19.64 -0.61
CA LYS A 4 14.80 -19.95 -0.09
C LYS A 4 14.15 -18.63 0.29
N GLU A 5 13.41 -18.04 -0.64
CA GLU A 5 12.63 -16.84 -0.35
C GLU A 5 11.60 -17.17 0.71
N HIS A 6 11.60 -16.37 1.77
CA HIS A 6 10.61 -16.50 2.82
C HIS A 6 9.22 -16.25 2.25
N LYS A 7 8.26 -17.13 2.55
CA LYS A 7 6.93 -17.19 1.89
C LYS A 7 6.12 -15.88 1.89
N TYR A 8 6.42 -14.97 2.80
CA TYR A 8 5.74 -13.67 2.92
C TYR A 8 6.50 -12.51 2.28
N LEU A 9 7.78 -12.68 1.97
CA LEU A 9 8.66 -11.56 1.60
C LEU A 9 8.17 -10.85 0.34
N ARG A 10 7.87 -11.60 -0.72
CA ARG A 10 7.34 -11.05 -1.98
C ARG A 10 6.06 -10.25 -1.77
N ARG A 11 5.15 -10.75 -0.92
CA ARG A 11 3.86 -10.09 -0.66
C ARG A 11 4.01 -8.83 0.20
N LEU A 12 5.00 -8.80 1.09
CA LEU A 12 5.36 -7.60 1.84
C LEU A 12 6.04 -6.56 0.95
N GLU A 13 6.87 -6.99 -0.01
CA GLU A 13 7.46 -6.10 -1.02
C GLU A 13 6.37 -5.48 -1.92
N GLU A 14 5.41 -6.27 -2.39
CA GLU A 14 4.23 -5.78 -3.12
C GLU A 14 3.45 -4.75 -2.29
N LEU A 15 3.22 -5.02 -1.00
CA LEU A 15 2.55 -4.08 -0.09
C LEU A 15 3.37 -2.79 0.09
N TYR A 16 4.68 -2.90 0.29
CA TYR A 16 5.56 -1.75 0.45
C TYR A 16 5.54 -0.82 -0.78
N GLN A 17 5.61 -1.41 -1.98
CA GLN A 17 5.51 -0.65 -3.23
C GLN A 17 4.14 0.01 -3.39
N ARG A 18 3.08 -0.70 -2.99
CA ARG A 18 1.71 -0.17 -3.04
C ARG A 18 1.51 1.04 -2.12
N ILE A 19 2.05 0.99 -0.90
CA ILE A 19 2.02 2.14 0.03
C ILE A 19 2.86 3.30 -0.54
N LYS A 20 4.02 3.01 -1.15
CA LYS A 20 4.83 4.03 -1.85
C LYS A 20 4.10 4.68 -3.02
N GLN A 21 3.33 3.92 -3.80
CA GLN A 21 2.51 4.49 -4.88
C GLN A 21 1.42 5.41 -4.33
N TRP A 22 0.89 5.11 -3.13
CA TRP A 22 -0.05 6.00 -2.46
C TRP A 22 0.59 7.34 -2.09
N LYS A 23 1.87 7.37 -1.71
CA LYS A 23 2.64 8.62 -1.49
C LYS A 23 2.68 9.55 -2.70
N GLN A 24 2.62 9.01 -3.92
CA GLN A 24 2.54 9.82 -5.16
C GLN A 24 1.19 10.51 -5.35
N ILE A 25 0.16 10.09 -4.62
CA ILE A 25 -1.16 10.76 -4.56
C ILE A 25 -1.14 11.91 -3.52
N GLY A 26 0.02 12.16 -2.91
CA GLY A 26 0.28 13.05 -1.77
C GLY A 26 -0.29 14.46 -1.76
N PRO A 27 -0.68 15.12 -2.87
CA PRO A 27 -1.32 16.44 -2.77
C PRO A 27 -2.74 16.45 -2.19
N ALA A 28 -3.40 15.29 -2.08
CA ALA A 28 -4.82 15.19 -1.73
C ALA A 28 -5.12 14.50 -0.39
N CYS A 29 -4.10 14.18 0.41
CA CYS A 29 -4.28 13.57 1.73
C CYS A 29 -4.04 14.58 2.86
N SER A 30 -4.77 14.40 3.95
CA SER A 30 -4.53 15.14 5.20
C SER A 30 -3.18 14.75 5.84
N GLU A 31 -2.69 15.60 6.75
CA GLU A 31 -1.45 15.35 7.50
C GLU A 31 -1.53 14.05 8.30
N ASP A 32 -2.69 13.74 8.90
CA ASP A 32 -2.93 12.50 9.63
C ASP A 32 -2.83 11.25 8.73
N GLU A 33 -3.40 11.33 7.52
CA GLU A 33 -3.31 10.23 6.54
C GLU A 33 -1.88 10.05 6.02
N TRP A 34 -1.13 11.15 5.87
CA TRP A 34 0.29 11.12 5.52
C TRP A 34 1.11 10.43 6.62
N ASN A 35 0.94 10.85 7.87
CA ASN A 35 1.61 10.26 9.03
C ASN A 35 1.29 8.76 9.17
N ALA A 36 0.02 8.39 9.04
CA ALA A 36 -0.41 6.99 9.08
C ALA A 36 0.23 6.15 7.95
N MET A 37 0.42 6.74 6.78
CA MET A 37 1.10 6.11 5.65
C MET A 37 2.61 5.92 5.89
N GLU A 38 3.29 6.93 6.44
CA GLU A 38 4.70 6.82 6.78
C GLU A 38 4.95 5.77 7.88
N ASP A 39 4.06 5.70 8.87
CA ASP A 39 4.07 4.65 9.88
C ASP A 39 3.87 3.26 9.27
N ALA A 40 2.94 3.12 8.32
CA ALA A 40 2.73 1.86 7.61
C ALA A 40 3.96 1.44 6.78
N LEU A 41 4.63 2.39 6.11
CA LEU A 41 5.88 2.14 5.37
C LEU A 41 6.99 1.66 6.31
N LYS A 42 7.16 2.33 7.45
CA LYS A 42 8.18 2.00 8.44
C LYS A 42 7.95 0.61 9.03
N ASP A 43 6.70 0.31 9.38
CA ASP A 43 6.30 -0.98 9.97
C ASP A 43 6.51 -2.16 9.01
N ILE A 44 6.11 -2.02 7.74
CA ILE A 44 6.34 -3.06 6.72
C ILE A 44 7.83 -3.18 6.37
N GLY A 45 8.55 -2.06 6.28
CA GLY A 45 9.99 -2.07 6.03
C GLY A 45 10.78 -2.77 7.15
N GLU A 46 10.41 -2.54 8.41
CA GLU A 46 10.99 -3.25 9.55
C GLU A 46 10.73 -4.76 9.47
N LEU A 47 9.48 -5.15 9.21
CA LEU A 47 9.11 -6.56 9.09
C LEU A 47 9.88 -7.26 7.96
N MET A 48 10.03 -6.60 6.81
CA MET A 48 10.86 -7.11 5.71
C MET A 48 12.32 -7.25 6.13
N ARG A 49 12.88 -6.28 6.86
CA ARG A 49 14.27 -6.34 7.35
C ARG A 49 14.47 -7.54 8.27
N LEU A 50 13.55 -7.80 9.20
CA LEU A 50 13.61 -8.94 10.12
C LEU A 50 13.57 -10.28 9.37
N ILE A 51 12.69 -10.40 8.37
CA ILE A 51 12.60 -11.59 7.52
C ILE A 51 13.87 -11.78 6.67
N LYS A 52 14.44 -10.71 6.13
CA LYS A 52 15.68 -10.77 5.33
C LYS A 52 16.90 -11.12 6.19
N ALA A 53 16.93 -10.63 7.43
CA ALA A 53 18.03 -10.90 8.37
C ALA A 53 18.00 -12.33 8.94
N ASN A 54 16.82 -12.97 8.99
CA ASN A 54 16.68 -14.33 9.50
C ASN A 54 15.69 -15.14 8.65
N VAL A 55 16.24 -16.09 7.87
CA VAL A 55 15.47 -16.99 6.99
C VAL A 55 14.46 -17.86 7.74
N ASN A 56 14.69 -18.12 9.03
CA ASN A 56 13.80 -18.89 9.90
C ASN A 56 12.90 -17.98 10.77
N TYR A 57 12.82 -16.68 10.46
CA TYR A 57 12.02 -15.74 11.23
C TYR A 57 10.53 -16.12 11.20
N ILE A 58 9.99 -16.46 12.36
CA ILE A 58 8.56 -16.73 12.52
C ILE A 58 7.85 -15.39 12.67
N VAL A 59 7.15 -14.97 11.61
CA VAL A 59 6.39 -13.72 11.64
C VAL A 59 5.22 -13.84 12.63
N PRO A 60 5.13 -12.95 13.63
CA PRO A 60 4.02 -12.95 14.56
C PRO A 60 2.67 -12.71 13.87
N VAL A 61 1.63 -13.43 14.30
CA VAL A 61 0.29 -13.34 13.72
C VAL A 61 -0.27 -11.91 13.76
N HIS A 62 0.02 -11.13 14.82
CA HIS A 62 -0.44 -9.75 14.93
C HIS A 62 0.17 -8.85 13.85
N ARG A 63 1.44 -9.05 13.47
CA ARG A 63 2.10 -8.33 12.35
C ARG A 63 1.46 -8.71 11.01
N LEU A 64 1.13 -9.99 10.80
CA LEU A 64 0.40 -10.44 9.60
C LEU A 64 -1.01 -9.83 9.50
N LYS A 65 -1.75 -9.79 10.61
CA LYS A 65 -3.07 -9.11 10.67
C LYS A 65 -2.94 -7.63 10.34
N LYS A 66 -1.90 -6.97 10.85
CA LYS A 66 -1.62 -5.55 10.57
C LYS A 66 -1.28 -5.32 9.09
N ALA A 67 -0.41 -6.16 8.49
CA ALA A 67 -0.11 -6.12 7.06
C ALA A 67 -1.36 -6.33 6.19
N ASN A 68 -2.26 -7.24 6.57
CA ASN A 68 -3.53 -7.42 5.86
C ASN A 68 -4.46 -6.20 5.97
N ARG A 69 -4.46 -5.47 7.09
CA ARG A 69 -5.20 -4.21 7.21
C ARG A 69 -4.64 -3.16 6.27
N TYR A 70 -3.31 -3.00 6.22
CA TYR A 70 -2.67 -2.10 5.27
C TYR A 70 -2.98 -2.48 3.82
N TRP A 71 -2.94 -3.77 3.48
CA TRP A 71 -3.29 -4.25 2.15
C TRP A 71 -4.71 -3.82 1.71
N LYS A 72 -5.68 -3.91 2.62
CA LYS A 72 -7.06 -3.47 2.36
C LYS A 72 -7.14 -1.95 2.24
N HIS A 73 -6.51 -1.23 3.17
CA HIS A 73 -6.54 0.24 3.22
C HIS A 73 -5.93 0.86 1.95
N TYR A 74 -4.76 0.38 1.53
CA TYR A 74 -4.05 0.87 0.34
C TYR A 74 -4.50 0.17 -0.96
N SER A 75 -5.61 -0.58 -0.93
CA SER A 75 -6.64 -0.60 -1.99
C SER A 75 -6.29 0.03 -3.37
N ILE A 76 -5.93 -0.66 -4.47
CA ILE A 76 -5.89 0.00 -5.80
C ILE A 76 -7.26 0.62 -6.13
N MET A 77 -8.35 0.02 -5.64
CA MET A 77 -9.68 0.62 -5.73
C MET A 77 -9.80 1.91 -4.90
N ASN A 78 -9.15 1.99 -3.73
CA ASN A 78 -9.05 3.24 -2.97
C ASN A 78 -8.12 4.25 -3.66
N ILE A 79 -7.04 3.81 -4.30
CA ILE A 79 -6.16 4.68 -5.10
C ILE A 79 -6.93 5.33 -6.26
N LYS A 80 -7.87 4.62 -6.90
CA LYS A 80 -8.78 5.22 -7.90
C LYS A 80 -9.66 6.30 -7.26
N THR A 81 -10.25 6.05 -6.10
CA THR A 81 -11.06 7.03 -5.36
C THR A 81 -10.24 8.26 -4.97
N VAL A 82 -8.99 8.09 -4.52
CA VAL A 82 -8.11 9.20 -4.15
C VAL A 82 -7.62 9.96 -5.39
N LYS A 83 -7.36 9.29 -6.54
CA LYS A 83 -7.04 9.98 -7.82
C LYS A 83 -8.22 10.79 -8.38
N ILE A 84 -9.45 10.33 -8.13
CA ILE A 84 -10.68 11.08 -8.45
C ILE A 84 -10.82 12.28 -7.49
N ALA A 85 -10.57 12.09 -6.19
CA ALA A 85 -10.62 13.16 -5.18
C ALA A 85 -9.52 14.22 -5.35
N ALA A 86 -8.33 13.83 -5.82
CA ALA A 86 -7.19 14.72 -6.09
C ALA A 86 -7.33 15.55 -7.38
N GLY A 87 -8.49 15.49 -8.07
CA GLY A 87 -8.73 16.22 -9.32
C GLY A 87 -7.86 15.78 -10.51
N THR A 88 -7.04 14.73 -10.35
CA THR A 88 -6.07 14.29 -11.37
C THR A 88 -6.72 13.42 -12.46
N ILE A 89 -7.90 12.86 -12.18
CA ILE A 89 -8.78 12.30 -13.22
C ILE A 89 -9.92 13.29 -13.39
N ALA A 90 -9.73 14.25 -14.30
CA ALA A 90 -10.87 14.93 -14.91
C ALA A 90 -11.71 13.84 -15.61
N ASP A 91 -12.81 13.45 -14.98
CA ASP A 91 -14.07 13.15 -15.66
C ASP A 91 -13.99 12.25 -16.91
N ILE A 92 -13.21 11.16 -16.89
CA ILE A 92 -13.23 10.18 -18.01
C ILE A 92 -14.64 9.53 -18.16
N PHE A 93 -15.50 9.65 -17.13
CA PHE A 93 -16.88 9.16 -17.13
C PHE A 93 -17.98 10.23 -17.24
N LYS A 94 -17.66 11.51 -17.53
CA LYS A 94 -18.68 12.50 -17.97
C LYS A 94 -19.04 12.40 -19.45
N SER A 95 -18.72 11.30 -20.11
CA SER A 95 -19.10 11.05 -21.51
C SER A 95 -20.33 10.14 -21.64
N LYS A 96 -21.33 10.27 -20.76
CA LYS A 96 -22.70 9.79 -21.07
C LYS A 96 -23.80 10.73 -20.56
N THR A 97 -23.61 12.04 -20.64
CA THR A 97 -24.78 12.93 -20.77
C THR A 97 -25.10 13.01 -22.26
N LYS A 98 -26.05 12.18 -22.66
CA LYS A 98 -26.65 12.18 -23.99
C LYS A 98 -27.08 13.61 -24.32
N ILE A 99 -26.53 14.17 -25.39
CA ILE A 99 -27.09 15.34 -26.06
C ILE A 99 -28.55 14.99 -26.36
N ARG A 100 -29.48 15.80 -25.84
CA ARG A 100 -30.85 15.85 -26.31
C ARG A 100 -31.29 17.30 -26.33
#